data_AF-A0A3M1AGY7-F1
#
_entry.id   AF-A0A3M1AGY7-F1
#
_cell.length_a   1.000
_cell.length_b   1.000
_cell.length_c   1.000
_cell.angle_alpha   90.00
_cell.angle_beta   90.00
_cell.angle_gamma   90.00
#
_symmetry.space_group_name_H-M   'P 1'
#
loop_
_entity.id
_entity.type
_entity.pdbx_description
1 polymer ?
#
loop_
_entity_poly.entity_id
_entity_poly.type
_entity_poly.pdbx_seq_one_letter_code
_entity_poly.pdbx_strand_id
1 'polypeptide(L)'
;MIGLPAVAAPKAQPPIVIGGKNFNEGTLLAEMMAQLLEANGFTVERRFQLGGTMVCFSALTNGDIDAYPEYTGTLAQAVFKLNRKVDEATLRKMLQKQYHLDLLPGFGFNNT
;
A
#
# COMPACT_ATOMS: atom_id res chain seq x y z
N MET A 1 5.95 14.98 -46.27
CA MET A 1 6.05 14.55 -44.86
C MET A 1 5.61 13.10 -44.79
N ILE A 2 6.51 12.19 -44.42
CA ILE A 2 6.18 10.77 -44.25
C ILE A 2 5.83 10.58 -42.77
N GLY A 3 4.59 10.19 -42.48
CA GLY A 3 4.13 9.87 -41.13
C GLY A 3 4.12 8.36 -40.93
N LEU A 4 4.63 7.89 -39.79
CA LEU A 4 4.51 6.49 -39.38
C LEU A 4 3.04 6.18 -39.05
N PRO A 5 2.53 4.97 -39.36
CA PRO A 5 1.22 4.56 -38.90
C PRO A 5 1.23 4.50 -37.37
N ALA A 6 0.21 5.10 -36.75
CA ALA A 6 -0.02 4.97 -35.32
C ALA A 6 -0.32 3.49 -35.02
N VAL A 7 0.67 2.79 -34.47
CA VAL A 7 0.43 1.49 -33.83
C VAL A 7 -0.44 1.77 -32.61
N ALA A 8 -1.62 1.17 -32.57
CA ALA A 8 -2.50 1.26 -31.41
C ALA A 8 -1.73 0.76 -30.18
N ALA A 9 -1.49 1.67 -29.23
CA ALA A 9 -0.87 1.31 -27.96
C ALA A 9 -1.76 0.29 -27.23
N PRO A 10 -1.19 -0.76 -26.63
CA PRO A 10 -1.97 -1.66 -25.78
C PRO A 10 -2.68 -0.84 -24.69
N LYS A 11 -3.91 -1.23 -24.34
CA LYS A 11 -4.70 -0.57 -23.30
C LYS A 11 -3.87 -0.50 -22.02
N ALA A 12 -3.39 0.70 -21.68
CA ALA A 12 -2.55 0.90 -20.51
C ALA A 12 -3.32 0.41 -19.28
N GLN A 13 -2.71 -0.50 -18.51
CA GLN A 13 -3.25 -0.88 -17.23
C GLN A 13 -3.27 0.37 -16.33
N PRO A 14 -4.33 0.57 -15.53
CA PRO A 14 -4.34 1.65 -14.55
C PRO A 14 -3.09 1.56 -13.67
N PRO A 15 -2.47 2.70 -13.29
CA PRO A 15 -1.33 2.68 -12.40
C PRO A 15 -1.73 2.10 -11.03
N ILE A 16 -0.82 1.37 -10.41
CA ILE A 16 -0.96 0.95 -9.01
C ILE A 16 -0.71 2.18 -8.14
N VAL A 17 -1.65 2.51 -7.26
CA VAL A 17 -1.56 3.70 -6.39
C VAL A 17 -0.95 3.31 -5.05
N ILE A 18 0.29 3.76 -4.79
CA ILE A 18 0.99 3.49 -3.53
C ILE A 18 0.83 4.68 -2.58
N GLY A 19 0.24 4.40 -1.43
CA GLY A 19 0.05 5.33 -0.33
C GLY A 19 1.22 5.37 0.65
N GLY A 20 1.32 6.46 1.41
CA GLY A 20 2.32 6.59 2.47
C GLY A 20 1.82 7.47 3.62
N LYS A 21 2.14 7.05 4.85
CA LYS A 21 1.89 7.85 6.06
C LYS A 21 2.77 9.11 6.07
N ASN A 22 2.34 10.15 6.77
CA ASN A 22 3.05 11.42 6.86
C ASN A 22 4.18 11.41 7.91
N PHE A 23 5.18 10.54 7.70
CA PHE A 23 6.43 10.52 8.46
C PHE A 23 7.57 9.93 7.61
N ASN A 24 8.82 10.24 7.94
CA ASN A 24 9.99 9.98 7.09
C ASN A 24 10.12 8.52 6.65
N GLU A 25 10.12 7.56 7.58
CA GLU A 25 10.26 6.14 7.25
C GLU A 25 9.04 5.62 6.47
N GLY A 26 7.82 6.05 6.80
CA GLY A 26 6.62 5.67 6.06
C GLY A 26 6.67 6.09 4.58
N THR A 27 7.14 7.31 4.31
CA THR A 27 7.36 7.79 2.94
C THR A 27 8.49 7.03 2.25
N LEU A 28 9.60 6.76 2.95
CA LEU A 28 10.72 6.01 2.38
C LEU A 28 10.32 4.58 1.97
N LEU A 29 9.59 3.86 2.83
CA LEU A 29 9.12 2.51 2.53
C LEU A 29 8.11 2.50 1.38
N ALA A 30 7.22 3.48 1.32
CA ALA A 30 6.28 3.64 0.22
C ALA A 30 7.01 3.90 -1.11
N GLU A 31 8.08 4.70 -1.10
CA GLU A 31 8.92 4.92 -2.28
C GLU A 31 9.65 3.63 -2.71
N MET A 32 10.20 2.87 -1.76
CA MET A 32 10.83 1.58 -2.06
C MET A 32 9.84 0.59 -2.71
N MET A 33 8.60 0.54 -2.22
CA MET A 33 7.53 -0.25 -2.85
C MET A 33 7.23 0.21 -4.27
N ALA A 34 7.11 1.53 -4.50
CA ALA A 34 6.86 2.10 -5.81
C ALA A 34 7.96 1.75 -6.81
N GLN A 35 9.23 1.92 -6.41
CA GLN A 35 10.38 1.59 -7.24
C GLN A 35 10.47 0.09 -7.55
N LEU A 36 10.15 -0.77 -6.59
CA LEU A 36 10.12 -2.21 -6.81
C LEU A 36 9.07 -2.61 -7.86
N LEU A 37 7.88 -2.02 -7.80
CA LEU A 37 6.82 -2.24 -8.79
C LEU A 37 7.23 -1.73 -10.17
N GLU A 38 7.80 -0.52 -10.24
CA GLU A 38 8.31 0.05 -11.49
C GLU A 38 9.42 -0.80 -12.11
N ALA A 39 10.35 -1.32 -11.30
CA ALA A 39 11.40 -2.23 -11.74
C ALA A 39 10.84 -3.56 -12.31
N ASN A 40 9.60 -3.93 -11.97
CA ASN A 40 8.89 -5.09 -12.49
C ASN A 40 7.89 -4.73 -13.61
N GLY A 41 7.96 -3.52 -14.16
CA GLY A 41 7.19 -3.12 -15.35
C GLY A 41 5.78 -2.60 -15.06
N PHE A 42 5.43 -2.34 -13.80
CA PHE A 42 4.17 -1.69 -13.44
C PHE A 42 4.29 -0.16 -13.52
N THR A 43 3.21 0.52 -13.89
CA THR A 43 3.09 1.97 -13.69
C THR A 43 2.61 2.22 -12.27
N VAL A 44 3.21 3.19 -11.57
CA VAL A 44 2.87 3.51 -10.18
C VAL A 44 2.49 4.98 -10.03
N GLU A 45 1.37 5.25 -9.36
CA GLU A 45 1.00 6.57 -8.86
C GLU A 45 1.38 6.66 -7.37
N ARG A 46 2.07 7.73 -6.97
CA ARG A 46 2.51 7.94 -5.59
C ARG A 46 1.54 8.90 -4.90
N ARG A 47 0.86 8.44 -3.85
CA ARG A 47 0.01 9.25 -2.97
C ARG A 47 0.56 9.24 -1.54
N PHE A 48 1.70 9.89 -1.35
CA PHE A 48 2.36 9.92 -0.06
C PHE A 48 1.81 11.01 0.86
N GLN A 49 2.24 10.98 2.12
CA GLN A 49 1.93 12.00 3.13
C GLN A 49 0.42 12.15 3.41
N LEU A 50 -0.35 11.06 3.28
CA LEU A 50 -1.81 11.07 3.49
C LEU A 50 -2.20 11.40 4.94
N GLY A 51 -1.34 11.13 5.91
CA GLY A 51 -1.57 11.40 7.33
C GLY A 51 -1.18 10.21 8.21
N GLY A 52 -1.94 9.98 9.28
CA GLY A 52 -1.75 8.85 10.18
C GLY A 52 -2.33 7.54 9.65
N THR A 53 -2.24 6.47 10.46
CA THR A 53 -2.75 5.13 10.11
C THR A 53 -4.20 5.12 9.67
N MET A 54 -5.10 5.80 10.40
CA MET A 54 -6.52 5.78 10.03
C MET A 54 -6.79 6.45 8.68
N VAL A 55 -6.03 7.48 8.31
CA VAL A 55 -6.22 8.15 7.01
C VAL A 55 -5.77 7.25 5.87
N CYS A 56 -4.60 6.61 6.01
CA CYS A 56 -4.11 5.65 5.01
C CYS A 56 -5.02 4.42 4.92
N PHE A 57 -5.48 3.90 6.06
CA PHE A 57 -6.37 2.75 6.09
C PHE A 57 -7.73 3.07 5.45
N SER A 58 -8.31 4.25 5.71
CA SER A 58 -9.53 4.69 5.05
C SER A 58 -9.34 4.86 3.54
N ALA A 59 -8.23 5.47 3.10
CA ALA A 59 -7.90 5.57 1.68
C ALA A 59 -7.79 4.19 1.01
N LEU A 60 -7.17 3.22 1.69
CA LEU A 60 -7.07 1.84 1.21
C LEU A 60 -8.45 1.19 1.09
N THR A 61 -9.30 1.28 2.12
CA THR A 61 -10.64 0.69 2.09
C THR A 61 -11.59 1.36 1.10
N ASN A 62 -11.35 2.63 0.77
CA ASN A 62 -12.13 3.38 -0.21
C ASN A 62 -11.64 3.18 -1.66
N GLY A 63 -10.48 2.53 -1.86
CA GLY A 63 -9.86 2.38 -3.18
C GLY A 63 -9.14 3.63 -3.68
N ASP A 64 -8.83 4.59 -2.81
CA ASP A 64 -8.04 5.78 -3.14
C ASP A 64 -6.53 5.46 -3.26
N ILE A 65 -6.10 4.36 -2.64
CA ILE A 65 -4.77 3.75 -2.76
C ILE A 65 -4.93 2.21 -2.80
N ASP A 66 -3.99 1.53 -3.44
CA ASP A 66 -4.00 0.07 -3.58
C ASP A 66 -3.15 -0.63 -2.50
N ALA A 67 -2.10 0.04 -2.02
CA ALA A 67 -1.24 -0.49 -0.95
C ALA A 67 -0.52 0.64 -0.20
N TYR A 68 -0.16 0.40 1.06
CA TYR A 68 0.74 1.25 1.84
C TYR A 68 1.48 0.43 2.91
N PRO A 69 2.67 0.87 3.36
CA PRO A 69 3.39 0.21 4.43
C PRO A 69 2.72 0.49 5.79
N GLU A 70 2.45 -0.58 6.57
CA GLU A 70 1.90 -0.48 7.91
C GLU A 70 2.58 -1.44 8.89
N TYR A 71 2.71 -1.00 10.15
CA TYR A 71 3.18 -1.86 11.23
C TYR A 71 2.03 -2.65 11.84
N THR A 72 2.21 -3.94 11.99
CA THR A 72 1.21 -4.87 12.54
C THR A 72 0.74 -4.47 13.94
N GLY A 73 1.63 -3.96 14.80
CA GLY A 73 1.29 -3.45 16.13
C GLY A 73 0.40 -2.20 16.08
N THR A 74 0.71 -1.27 15.17
CA THR A 74 -0.10 -0.06 14.95
C THR A 74 -1.46 -0.42 14.35
N LEU A 75 -1.50 -1.34 13.39
CA LEU A 75 -2.74 -1.86 12.81
C LEU A 75 -3.65 -2.48 13.90
N ALA A 76 -3.09 -3.33 14.76
CA ALA A 76 -3.83 -3.97 15.85
C ALA A 76 -4.48 -2.94 16.80
N GLN A 77 -3.74 -1.89 17.16
CA GLN A 77 -4.22 -0.86 18.10
C GLN A 77 -5.15 0.16 17.42
N ALA A 78 -4.73 0.74 16.30
CA ALA A 78 -5.42 1.86 15.69
C ALA A 78 -6.69 1.42 14.94
N VAL A 79 -6.63 0.32 14.19
CA VAL A 79 -7.74 -0.17 13.35
C VAL A 79 -8.61 -1.13 14.15
N PHE A 80 -8.02 -2.18 14.75
CA PHE A 80 -8.78 -3.22 15.45
C PHE A 80 -9.05 -2.92 16.93
N LYS A 81 -8.54 -1.81 17.47
CA LYS A 81 -8.73 -1.38 18.87
C LYS A 81 -8.31 -2.45 19.89
N LEU A 82 -7.29 -3.24 19.56
CA LEU A 82 -6.75 -4.28 20.43
C LEU A 82 -5.69 -3.69 21.35
N ASN A 83 -5.80 -4.01 22.63
CA ASN A 83 -4.88 -3.65 23.71
C ASN A 83 -3.90 -4.79 24.04
N ARG A 84 -3.59 -5.64 23.05
CA ARG A 84 -2.64 -6.75 23.16
C ARG A 84 -1.89 -6.95 21.85
N LYS A 85 -0.70 -7.57 21.92
CA LYS A 85 -0.01 -8.06 20.72
C LYS A 85 -0.81 -9.21 20.11
N VAL A 86 -0.87 -9.23 18.79
CA VAL A 86 -1.53 -10.27 17.99
C VAL A 86 -0.58 -10.70 16.90
N ASP A 87 -0.53 -12.00 16.62
CA ASP A 87 0.32 -12.52 15.54
C ASP A 87 -0.20 -12.10 14.16
N GLU A 88 0.70 -12.14 13.18
CA GLU A 88 0.41 -11.73 11.81
C GLU A 88 -0.69 -12.60 11.17
N ALA A 89 -0.71 -13.90 11.47
CA ALA A 89 -1.69 -14.83 10.92
C ALA A 89 -3.12 -14.47 11.36
N THR A 90 -3.29 -14.05 12.60
CA THR A 90 -4.56 -13.59 13.14
C THR A 90 -4.94 -12.24 12.54
N LEU A 91 -4.01 -11.28 12.45
CA LEU A 91 -4.27 -9.99 11.81
C LEU A 91 -4.69 -10.13 10.35
N ARG A 92 -4.02 -11.01 9.59
CA ARG A 92 -4.37 -11.37 8.21
C ARG A 92 -5.81 -11.89 8.12
N LYS A 93 -6.21 -12.82 8.99
CA LYS A 93 -7.59 -13.33 9.04
C LYS A 93 -8.59 -12.23 9.37
N MET A 94 -8.25 -11.31 10.27
CA MET A 94 -9.12 -10.18 10.63
C MET A 94 -9.29 -9.20 9.48
N LEU A 95 -8.21 -8.83 8.78
CA LEU A 95 -8.24 -7.98 7.59
C LEU A 95 -9.09 -8.60 6.48
N GLN A 96 -8.86 -9.88 6.18
CA GLN A 96 -9.62 -10.60 5.16
C GLN A 96 -11.11 -10.69 5.51
N LYS A 97 -11.44 -11.01 6.77
CA LYS A 97 -12.82 -11.18 7.20
C LYS A 97 -13.62 -9.87 7.29
N GLN A 98 -12.98 -8.77 7.70
CA GLN A 98 -13.69 -7.51 7.98
C GLN A 98 -13.60 -6.50 6.84
N TYR A 99 -12.51 -6.54 6.06
CA TYR A 99 -12.20 -5.51 5.06
C TYR A 99 -11.88 -6.09 3.69
N HIS A 100 -11.80 -7.42 3.53
CA HIS A 100 -11.37 -8.09 2.29
C HIS A 100 -9.99 -7.62 1.80
N LEU A 101 -9.12 -7.27 2.75
CA LEU A 101 -7.76 -6.79 2.49
C LEU A 101 -6.73 -7.88 2.78
N ASP A 102 -5.69 -7.90 1.95
CA ASP A 102 -4.51 -8.73 2.16
C ASP A 102 -3.46 -8.04 3.01
N LEU A 103 -2.82 -8.82 3.87
CA LEU A 103 -1.58 -8.43 4.54
C LEU A 103 -0.42 -9.00 3.74
N LEU A 104 0.37 -8.18 3.05
CA LEU A 104 1.51 -8.71 2.29
C LEU A 104 2.61 -9.24 3.24
N PRO A 105 3.52 -10.11 2.76
CA PRO A 105 4.70 -10.49 3.53
C PRO A 105 5.46 -9.26 4.02
N GLY A 106 5.89 -9.27 5.29
CA GLY A 106 6.61 -8.14 5.87
C GLY A 106 7.97 -7.88 5.23
N PHE A 107 8.48 -6.66 5.39
CA PHE A 107 9.80 -6.25 4.87
C PHE A 107 11.00 -6.93 5.59
N GLY A 108 10.76 -7.79 6.58
CA GLY A 108 11.81 -8.46 7.35
C GLY A 108 12.32 -7.68 8.58
N PHE A 109 11.72 -6.53 8.88
CA PHE A 109 12.00 -5.76 10.09
C PHE A 109 10.70 -5.24 10.71
N ASN A 110 10.75 -4.87 11.99
CA ASN A 110 9.63 -4.28 12.72
C ASN A 110 10.16 -3.24 13.71
N ASN A 111 9.45 -2.11 13.84
CA ASN A 111 9.77 -1.16 14.89
C ASN A 111 9.32 -1.77 16.24
N THR A 112 10.28 -1.90 17.17
CA THR A 112 10.06 -2.51 18.49
C THR A 112 9.37 -1.54 19.43
#